data_AF-A0A1Q7ITQ9-F1
#
_entry.id   AF-A0A1Q7ITQ9-F1
#
_cell.length_a   1.000
_cell.length_b   1.000
_cell.length_c   1.000
_cell.angle_alpha   90.00
_cell.angle_beta   90.00
_cell.angle_gamma   90.00
#
_symmetry.space_group_name_H-M   'P 1'
#
loop_
_entity.id
_entity.type
_entity.pdbx_description
1 polymer ?
#
loop_
_entity_poly.entity_id
_entity_poly.type
_entity_poly.pdbx_seq_one_letter_code
_entity_poly.pdbx_strand_id
1 'polypeptide(L)' 'MSRLRYWHPVLTANELPRDRPVGVQVAGRDIVLFRTSGGAPGALEAPTRTARWRAGAACRAPGPRSSMRSA' A
#
# COMPACT_ATOMS: atom_id res chain seq x y z
N MET A 1 -20.28 17.08 -3.66
CA MET A 1 -20.23 15.84 -4.46
C MET A 1 -19.96 14.67 -3.53
N SER A 2 -20.72 13.58 -3.62
CA SER A 2 -20.48 12.37 -2.82
C SER A 2 -19.19 11.68 -3.28
N ARG A 3 -18.33 11.31 -2.34
CA ARG A 3 -17.09 10.59 -2.62
C ARG A 3 -17.45 9.14 -2.96
N LEU A 4 -17.41 8.79 -4.25
CA LEU A 4 -17.70 7.43 -4.71
C LEU A 4 -16.80 6.43 -3.97
N ARG A 5 -17.41 5.50 -3.24
CA ARG A 5 -16.73 4.40 -2.54
C ARG A 5 -16.98 3.12 -3.33
N TYR A 6 -16.04 2.78 -4.21
CA TYR A 6 -16.06 1.56 -5.00
C TYR A 6 -14.83 0.72 -4.72
N TRP A 7 -14.96 -0.59 -4.88
CA TRP A 7 -13.85 -1.52 -4.87
C TRP A 7 -13.32 -1.68 -6.30
N HIS A 8 -12.00 -1.70 -6.45
CA HIS A 8 -11.34 -2.02 -7.72
C HIS A 8 -10.36 -3.17 -7.47
N PRO A 9 -10.62 -4.39 -7.98
CA PRO A 9 -9.69 -5.50 -7.84
C PRO A 9 -8.45 -5.24 -8.69
N VAL A 10 -7.27 -5.33 -8.08
CA VAL A 10 -5.98 -4.97 -8.70
C VAL A 10 -4.99 -6.13 -8.80
N LEU A 11 -5.19 -7.17 -7.98
CA LEU A 11 -4.25 -8.27 -7.74
C LEU A 11 -4.97 -9.34 -6.91
N THR A 12 -4.65 -10.62 -7.06
CA THR A 12 -5.13 -11.64 -6.10
C THR A 12 -4.33 -11.58 -4.80
N ALA A 13 -4.91 -12.03 -3.69
CA ALA A 13 -4.22 -12.02 -2.40
C ALA A 13 -2.92 -12.85 -2.40
N ASN A 14 -2.85 -13.90 -3.22
CA ASN A 14 -1.70 -14.83 -3.26
C ASN A 14 -0.53 -14.29 -4.10
N GLU A 15 -0.80 -13.40 -5.05
CA GLU A 15 0.23 -12.73 -5.85
C GLU A 15 0.91 -11.58 -5.10
N LEU A 16 0.33 -11.10 -3.98
CA LEU A 16 0.93 -10.04 -3.16
C LEU A 16 2.07 -10.58 -2.28
N PRO A 17 3.34 -10.30 -2.60
CA PRO A 17 4.49 -10.88 -1.91
C PRO A 17 4.58 -10.38 -0.46
N ARG A 18 5.21 -11.17 0.41
CA ARG A 18 5.39 -10.82 1.84
C ARG A 18 6.57 -9.89 2.09
N ASP A 19 7.54 -9.92 1.19
CA ASP A 19 8.90 -9.37 1.29
C ASP A 19 9.11 -8.10 0.45
N ARG A 20 8.29 -7.89 -0.59
CA ARG A 20 8.43 -6.78 -1.53
C ARG A 20 7.10 -6.06 -1.80
N PRO A 21 7.10 -4.71 -1.88
CA PRO A 21 5.95 -3.96 -2.37
C PRO A 21 5.75 -4.16 -3.87
N VAL A 22 4.51 -3.96 -4.34
CA VAL A 22 4.09 -4.02 -5.74
C VAL A 22 3.43 -2.69 -6.12
N GLY A 23 3.95 -2.03 -7.16
CA GLY A 23 3.31 -0.85 -7.73
C GLY A 23 2.20 -1.25 -8.71
N VAL A 24 1.03 -0.64 -8.59
CA VAL A 24 -0.11 -0.78 -9.52
C VAL A 24 -0.65 0.61 -9.87
N GLN A 25 -1.26 0.75 -11.06
CA GLN A 25 -1.92 1.99 -11.45
C GLN A 25 -3.43 1.81 -11.46
N VAL A 26 -4.16 2.65 -10.73
CA VAL A 26 -5.63 2.60 -10.60
C VAL A 26 -6.21 3.97 -10.94
N ALA A 27 -7.05 4.04 -11.97
CA ALA A 27 -7.66 5.29 -12.45
C ALA A 27 -6.63 6.44 -12.64
N GLY A 28 -5.44 6.12 -13.17
CA GLY A 28 -4.35 7.07 -13.40
C GLY A 28 -3.56 7.50 -12.14
N ARG A 29 -3.82 6.89 -10.98
CA ARG A 29 -3.06 7.08 -9.73
C ARG A 29 -2.13 5.90 -9.49
N ASP A 30 -0.89 6.18 -9.11
CA ASP A 30 0.09 5.15 -8.77
C ASP A 30 -0.06 4.76 -7.29
N ILE A 31 -0.33 3.48 -7.03
CA ILE A 31 -0.59 2.92 -5.70
C ILE A 31 0.44 1.83 -5.43
N VAL A 32 1.01 1.83 -4.23
CA VAL A 32 1.92 0.80 -3.72
C VAL A 32 1.14 -0.14 -2.82
N LEU A 33 1.03 -1.41 -3.23
CA LEU A 33 0.50 -2.51 -2.43
C LEU A 33 1.65 -3.18 -1.66
N PHE A 34 1.40 -3.58 -0.42
CA PHE A 34 2.40 -4.25 0.41
C PHE A 34 1.75 -5.15 1.47
N ARG A 35 2.55 -6.00 2.10
CA ARG A 35 2.15 -6.74 3.32
C ARG A 35 2.71 -6.02 4.55
N THR A 36 1.90 -5.85 5.59
CA THR A 36 2.39 -5.39 6.89
C THR A 36 3.23 -6.46 7.56
N SER A 37 3.93 -6.13 8.66
CA SER A 37 4.65 -7.13 9.48
C SER A 37 3.74 -8.25 10.01
N GLY A 38 2.45 -7.98 10.23
CA GLY A 38 1.43 -8.99 10.56
C GLY A 38 0.85 -9.75 9.36
N GLY A 39 1.35 -9.53 8.14
CA GLY A 39 0.87 -10.18 6.92
C GLY A 39 -0.46 -9.65 6.35
N ALA A 40 -1.05 -8.60 6.94
CA ALA A 40 -2.24 -7.96 6.38
C ALA A 40 -1.88 -7.17 5.10
N PRO A 41 -2.76 -7.11 4.08
CA PRO A 41 -2.52 -6.27 2.91
C PRO A 41 -2.70 -4.78 3.27
N GLY A 42 -1.83 -3.94 2.70
CA GLY A 42 -1.90 -2.48 2.82
C GLY A 42 -1.72 -1.82 1.45
N ALA A 43 -2.23 -0.60 1.32
CA ALA A 43 -2.12 0.22 0.13
C ALA A 43 -1.81 1.68 0.50
N LEU A 44 -0.88 2.32 -0.22
CA LEU A 44 -0.53 3.73 -0.07
C LEU A 44 -0.38 4.37 -1.45
N GLU A 45 -0.74 5.65 -1.58
CA GLU A 45 -0.50 6.43 -2.81
C GLU A 45 1.00 6.74 -2.94
N ALA A 46 1.57 6.54 -4.13
CA ALA A 46 2.98 6.82 -4.38
C ALA A 46 3.24 8.34 -4.39
N PRO A 47 4.30 8.84 -3.73
CA PRO A 47 4.52 10.29 -3.60
C PRO A 47 4.88 11.00 -4.91
N THR A 48 5.38 10.29 -5.93
CA THR A 48 5.68 10.84 -7.25
C THR A 48 5.50 9.81 -8.38
N ARG A 49 4.99 10.28 -9.53
CA ARG A 49 4.75 9.51 -10.78
C ARG A 49 6.01 8.91 -11.42
N THR A 50 7.19 9.33 -10.94
CA THR A 50 8.51 8.87 -11.39
C THR A 50 9.25 8.04 -10.34
N ALA A 51 8.67 7.82 -9.15
CA ALA A 51 9.22 6.91 -8.16
C ALA A 51 9.14 5.47 -8.68
N ARG A 52 10.22 5.03 -9.34
CA ARG A 52 10.39 3.67 -9.86
C ARG A 52 10.57 2.70 -8.69
N TRP A 53 9.46 2.38 -8.02
CA TRP A 53 9.40 1.36 -6.97
C TRP A 53 9.75 -0.01 -7.54
N ARG A 54 11.06 -0.30 -7.56
CA ARG A 54 11.56 -1.66 -7.69
C ARG A 54 10.85 -2.51 -6.65
N ALA A 55 10.37 -3.67 -7.10
CA ALA A 55 10.34 -4.86 -6.28
C ALA A 55 11.70 -4.99 -5.55
N GLY A 56 11.70 -4.73 -4.24
CA GLY A 56 12.91 -4.75 -3.38
C GLY A 56 13.27 -3.43 -2.69
N ALA A 57 12.67 -2.28 -3.03
CA ALA A 57 12.80 -1.09 -2.18
C ALA A 57 12.02 -1.31 -0.88
N ALA A 58 12.74 -1.52 0.23
CA ALA A 58 12.16 -1.88 1.51
C ALA A 58 11.29 -0.75 2.08
N CYS A 59 9.99 -0.78 1.78
CA CYS A 59 8.98 -0.06 2.54
C CYS A 59 8.97 -0.60 3.98
N ARG A 60 9.78 0.00 4.85
CA ARG A 60 9.66 -0.21 6.29
C ARG A 60 8.26 0.26 6.67
N ALA A 61 7.34 -0.69 6.86
CA ALA A 61 5.95 -0.38 7.18
C ALA A 61 5.94 0.59 8.37
N PRO A 62 5.16 1.69 8.33
CA PRO A 62 5.04 2.55 9.48
C PRO A 62 4.54 1.68 10.63
N GLY A 63 5.36 1.60 11.70
CA GLY A 63 5.03 0.79 12.87
C GLY A 63 3.68 1.20 13.46
N PRO A 64 3.03 0.33 14.26
CA PRO A 64 1.77 0.66 14.89
C PRO A 64 1.92 1.99 15.62
N ARG A 65 1.11 2.99 15.24
CA ARG A 65 1.06 4.28 15.94
C ARG A 65 0.48 4.04 17.33
N SER A 66 1.36 3.78 18.30
CA SER A 66 1.06 3.74 19.72
C SER A 66 0.76 5.14 20.25
N SER A 67 -0.32 5.76 19.77
CA SER A 67 -0.90 6.96 20.39
C SER A 67 -1.79 6.54 21.56
N MET A 68 -1.19 5.84 22.53
CA MET A 68 -1.78 5.66 23.85
C MET A 68 -1.47 6.91 24.67
N ARG A 69 -2.28 7.95 24.47
CA ARG A 69 -2.24 9.17 25.29
C ARG A 69 -3.37 9.04 26.31
N SER A 70 -3.05 8.44 27.47
CA SER A 70 -3.92 8.57 28.64
C SER A 70 -3.99 10.04 29.04
N ALA A 71 -5.20 10.51 29.29
CA ALA A 71 -5.49 11.65 30.15
C ALA A 71 -5.91 11.10 31.53
#